data_AF-A0A848LV13-F1
#
_entry.id   AF-A0A848LV13-F1
#
_cell.length_a   1.000
_cell.length_b   1.000
_cell.length_c   1.000
_cell.angle_alpha   90.00
_cell.angle_beta   90.00
_cell.angle_gamma   90.00
#
_symmetry.space_group_name_H-M   'P 1'
#
loop_
_entity.id
_entity.type
_entity.pdbx_description
1 polymer ?
#
loop_
_entity_poly.entity_id
_entity_poly.type
_entity_poly.pdbx_seq_one_letter_code
_entity_poly.pdbx_strand_id
1 'polypeptide(L)'
;TPTALEDDAAFPQGGFSSVSNVGSLENLVTSELVYMEDEPTLDLFDVRYVEGELLYYTRDESLAVRRRRVITFALMPDLADARVKDAGVRWQRGVTALGLVLCLVRRLSAWLTAEDLRFRVIFVQDAKGLAPLEAERGLCELLLREWRARGTAEVLTAPDVDAVLSEASAATKRARVDVLLLDAARQGAHDAMKADPRVGLHLLDLSGPGPRVRILGSRAGASPTPTEPLSDNPWESWTGAALELARGLL
;
A
#
# COMPACT_ATOMS: atom_id res chain seq x y z
N THR A 1 -12.01 -5.31 -27.60
CA THR A 1 -13.11 -4.80 -26.76
C THR A 1 -13.10 -5.60 -25.47
N PRO A 2 -12.76 -4.98 -24.32
CA PRO A 2 -12.69 -5.73 -23.08
C PRO A 2 -14.12 -5.99 -22.58
N THR A 3 -14.41 -7.26 -22.30
CA THR A 3 -15.65 -7.78 -21.76
C THR A 3 -15.87 -7.20 -20.36
N ALA A 4 -16.87 -6.33 -20.22
CA ALA A 4 -17.43 -5.98 -18.92
C ALA A 4 -18.16 -7.22 -18.38
N LEU A 5 -17.67 -7.76 -17.27
CA LEU A 5 -18.45 -8.68 -16.45
C LEU A 5 -19.54 -7.85 -15.78
N GLU A 6 -20.79 -8.16 -16.10
CA GLU A 6 -21.98 -7.52 -15.54
C GLU A 6 -22.08 -7.78 -14.03
N ASP A 7 -22.47 -6.72 -13.33
CA ASP A 7 -22.61 -6.61 -11.88
C ASP A 7 -23.97 -7.21 -11.48
N ASP A 8 -24.05 -8.53 -11.38
CA ASP A 8 -25.29 -9.24 -11.03
C ASP A 8 -25.37 -9.48 -9.52
N ALA A 9 -25.57 -8.39 -8.78
CA ALA A 9 -25.85 -8.39 -7.35
C ALA A 9 -27.33 -8.04 -7.08
N ALA A 10 -28.25 -8.81 -7.65
CA ALA A 10 -29.63 -8.84 -7.20
C ALA A 10 -29.82 -10.01 -6.24
N PHE A 11 -29.62 -9.77 -4.93
CA PHE A 11 -30.03 -10.72 -3.90
C PHE A 11 -31.54 -10.98 -4.00
N PRO A 12 -32.01 -12.23 -4.12
CA PRO A 12 -33.44 -12.51 -3.94
C PRO A 12 -33.78 -12.37 -2.45
N GLN A 13 -34.70 -11.45 -2.13
CA GLN A 13 -35.41 -11.43 -0.85
C GLN A 13 -36.38 -12.63 -0.79
N GLY A 14 -35.84 -13.82 -0.52
CA GLY A 14 -36.60 -15.03 -0.22
C GLY A 14 -35.99 -15.70 1.01
N GLY A 15 -36.76 -15.76 2.09
CA GLY A 15 -36.28 -16.25 3.39
C GLY A 15 -35.84 -17.72 3.38
N PHE A 16 -35.06 -18.08 4.41
CA PHE A 16 -34.41 -19.38 4.71
C PHE A 16 -35.27 -20.66 4.61
N SER A 17 -36.55 -20.56 4.27
CA SER A 17 -37.48 -21.67 4.04
C SER A 17 -37.22 -22.48 2.76
N SER A 18 -36.32 -22.05 1.87
CA SER A 18 -35.90 -22.82 0.68
C SER A 18 -34.65 -23.69 0.89
N VAL A 19 -34.02 -23.65 2.08
CA VAL A 19 -32.75 -24.35 2.39
C VAL A 19 -32.98 -25.59 3.27
N SER A 20 -34.22 -26.05 3.46
CA SER A 20 -34.48 -27.30 4.17
C SER A 20 -34.60 -28.47 3.20
N ASN A 21 -33.73 -29.48 3.35
CA ASN A 21 -33.76 -30.79 2.69
C ASN A 21 -34.96 -31.66 3.14
N VAL A 22 -36.16 -31.09 3.21
CA VAL A 22 -37.40 -31.80 3.55
C VAL A 22 -38.41 -31.53 2.45
N GLY A 23 -38.06 -31.92 1.23
CA GLY A 23 -38.91 -31.89 0.04
C GLY A 23 -39.04 -33.28 -0.57
N SER A 24 -40.13 -33.51 -1.31
CA SER A 24 -40.34 -34.76 -2.07
C SER A 24 -39.18 -34.98 -3.05
N LEU A 25 -38.79 -36.24 -3.26
CA LEU A 25 -37.61 -36.72 -4.03
C LEU A 25 -37.54 -36.16 -5.47
N GLU A 26 -38.68 -35.73 -5.97
CA GLU A 26 -38.92 -35.09 -7.28
C GLU A 26 -38.39 -33.66 -7.39
N ASN A 27 -38.00 -33.03 -6.28
CA ASN A 27 -37.40 -31.70 -6.25
C ASN A 27 -35.86 -31.70 -6.24
N LEU A 28 -35.21 -32.87 -6.18
CA LEU A 28 -33.76 -32.96 -6.26
C LEU A 28 -33.27 -32.87 -7.71
N VAL A 29 -32.21 -32.09 -7.92
CA VAL A 29 -31.55 -31.99 -9.24
C VAL A 29 -30.78 -33.28 -9.51
N THR A 30 -30.72 -33.75 -10.76
CA THR A 30 -30.07 -35.03 -11.12
C THR A 30 -28.62 -35.16 -10.65
N SER A 31 -27.93 -34.04 -10.46
CA SER A 31 -26.58 -33.97 -9.91
C SER A 31 -26.49 -34.28 -8.41
N GLU A 32 -27.57 -34.12 -7.66
CA GLU A 32 -27.67 -34.38 -6.21
C GLU A 32 -27.96 -35.86 -5.94
N LEU A 33 -28.78 -36.50 -6.79
CA LEU A 33 -29.14 -37.92 -6.70
C LEU A 33 -27.93 -38.88 -6.82
N VAL A 34 -26.84 -38.44 -7.45
CA VAL A 34 -25.63 -39.25 -7.62
C VAL A 34 -24.86 -39.43 -6.30
N TYR A 35 -25.11 -38.57 -5.31
CA TYR A 35 -24.36 -38.53 -4.05
C TYR A 35 -25.14 -39.01 -2.82
N MET A 36 -26.36 -39.52 -3.00
CA MET A 36 -27.13 -40.11 -1.91
C MET A 36 -26.50 -41.45 -1.48
N GLU A 37 -25.82 -41.46 -0.33
CA GLU A 37 -25.34 -42.68 0.32
C GLU A 37 -26.33 -43.13 1.42
N ASP A 38 -26.47 -44.44 1.62
CA ASP A 38 -27.41 -45.05 2.56
C ASP A 38 -27.00 -44.88 4.05
N GLU A 39 -25.78 -44.41 4.33
CA GLU A 39 -25.24 -44.25 5.69
C GLU A 39 -25.17 -42.78 6.14
N PRO A 40 -25.61 -42.45 7.38
CA PRO A 40 -25.91 -41.07 7.80
C PRO A 40 -24.68 -40.26 8.26
N THR A 41 -23.47 -40.60 7.83
CA THR A 41 -22.27 -40.05 8.49
C THR A 41 -21.70 -38.80 7.84
N LEU A 42 -21.84 -38.59 6.52
CA LEU A 42 -21.48 -37.34 5.85
C LEU A 42 -22.01 -37.34 4.41
N ASP A 43 -22.89 -36.40 4.03
CA ASP A 43 -23.35 -36.25 2.64
C ASP A 43 -22.24 -35.64 1.78
N LEU A 44 -21.84 -36.36 0.72
CA LEU A 44 -20.81 -35.92 -0.22
C LEU A 44 -21.23 -34.67 -1.00
N PHE A 45 -22.54 -34.46 -1.20
CA PHE A 45 -23.05 -33.23 -1.81
C PHE A 45 -22.79 -32.02 -0.90
N ASP A 46 -23.14 -32.13 0.39
CA ASP A 46 -22.89 -31.07 1.38
C ASP A 46 -21.40 -30.74 1.48
N VAL A 47 -20.53 -31.75 1.47
CA VAL A 47 -19.06 -31.55 1.49
C VAL A 47 -18.60 -30.79 0.24
N ARG A 48 -19.09 -31.15 -0.95
CA ARG A 48 -18.72 -30.49 -2.21
C ARG A 48 -19.26 -29.08 -2.31
N TYR A 49 -20.49 -28.86 -1.85
CA TYR A 49 -21.10 -27.54 -1.80
C TYR A 49 -20.33 -26.61 -0.85
N VAL A 50 -20.03 -27.07 0.38
CA VAL A 50 -19.24 -26.31 1.36
C VAL A 50 -17.81 -26.06 0.87
N GLU A 51 -17.16 -27.04 0.24
CA GLU A 51 -15.85 -26.87 -0.39
C GLU A 51 -15.89 -25.78 -1.49
N GLY A 52 -16.92 -25.80 -2.33
CA GLY A 52 -17.14 -24.81 -3.38
C GLY A 52 -17.36 -23.40 -2.83
N GLU A 53 -18.20 -23.25 -1.81
CA GLU A 53 -18.44 -21.99 -1.11
C GLU A 53 -17.16 -21.46 -0.44
N LEU A 54 -16.42 -22.32 0.27
CA LEU A 54 -15.14 -21.93 0.89
C LEU A 54 -14.11 -21.46 -0.14
N LEU A 55 -14.02 -22.14 -1.29
CA LEU A 55 -13.13 -21.72 -2.39
C LEU A 55 -13.58 -20.40 -3.01
N TYR A 56 -14.89 -20.17 -3.14
CA TYR A 56 -15.45 -18.90 -3.61
C TYR A 56 -15.05 -17.74 -2.68
N TYR A 57 -15.27 -17.86 -1.37
CA TYR A 57 -14.89 -16.83 -0.39
C TYR A 57 -13.37 -16.64 -0.29
N THR A 58 -12.58 -17.72 -0.38
CA THR A 58 -11.11 -17.62 -0.39
C THR A 58 -10.60 -16.88 -1.63
N ARG A 59 -11.23 -17.09 -2.79
CA ARG A 59 -10.91 -16.36 -4.02
C ARG A 59 -11.28 -14.89 -3.91
N ASP A 60 -12.44 -14.58 -3.34
CA ASP A 60 -12.88 -13.21 -3.16
C ASP A 60 -12.04 -12.45 -2.12
N GLU A 61 -11.64 -13.10 -1.03
CA GLU A 61 -10.67 -12.55 -0.07
C GLU A 61 -9.33 -12.25 -0.76
N SER A 62 -8.87 -13.14 -1.63
CA SER A 62 -7.65 -12.93 -2.43
C SER A 62 -7.78 -11.76 -3.42
N LEU A 63 -8.99 -11.44 -3.91
CA LEU A 63 -9.27 -10.26 -4.73
C LEU A 63 -9.39 -8.98 -3.88
N ALA A 64 -9.99 -9.06 -2.70
CA ALA A 64 -10.11 -7.96 -1.75
C ALA A 64 -8.73 -7.50 -1.24
N VAL A 65 -7.83 -8.44 -0.95
CA VAL A 65 -6.42 -8.13 -0.58
C VAL A 65 -5.68 -7.44 -1.73
N ARG A 66 -5.96 -7.81 -2.99
CA ARG A 66 -5.34 -7.16 -4.17
C ARG A 66 -5.84 -5.73 -4.41
N ARG A 67 -7.08 -5.42 -4.01
CA ARG A 67 -7.66 -4.08 -4.17
C ARG A 67 -7.32 -3.13 -3.02
N ARG A 68 -6.88 -3.63 -1.88
CA ARG A 68 -6.42 -2.82 -0.75
C ARG A 68 -4.96 -2.46 -0.90
N ARG A 69 -4.66 -1.16 -0.89
CA ARG A 69 -3.29 -0.66 -0.94
C ARG A 69 -3.00 0.29 0.21
N VAL A 70 -1.89 0.06 0.87
CA VAL A 70 -1.37 0.93 1.93
C VAL A 70 -0.05 1.52 1.46
N ILE A 71 -0.01 2.84 1.30
CA ILE A 71 1.18 3.58 0.88
C ILE A 71 1.66 4.41 2.06
N THR A 72 2.83 4.06 2.57
CA THR A 72 3.42 4.70 3.76
C THR A 72 4.58 5.60 3.35
N PHE A 73 4.48 6.88 3.68
CA PHE A 73 5.55 7.87 3.57
C PHE A 73 6.21 7.99 4.95
N ALA A 74 7.41 7.46 5.13
CA ALA A 74 8.16 7.59 6.37
C ALA A 74 9.21 8.69 6.22
N LEU A 75 9.05 9.76 7.00
CA LEU A 75 9.97 10.90 7.01
C LEU A 75 10.96 10.70 8.16
N MET A 76 12.23 10.51 7.80
CA MET A 76 13.30 10.22 8.73
C MET A 76 13.79 11.50 9.45
N PRO A 77 14.27 11.43 10.70
CA PRO A 77 14.58 12.61 11.52
C PRO A 77 15.68 13.51 10.93
N ASP A 78 16.64 12.91 10.22
CA ASP A 78 17.73 13.56 9.48
C ASP A 78 17.22 14.44 8.32
N LEU A 79 15.97 14.29 7.88
CA LEU A 79 15.36 15.20 6.91
C LEU A 79 15.31 16.66 7.39
N ALA A 80 15.53 16.91 8.69
CA ALA A 80 15.77 18.25 9.21
C ALA A 80 16.97 18.94 8.51
N ASP A 81 17.98 18.18 8.06
CA ASP A 81 19.13 18.68 7.31
C ASP A 81 18.76 19.09 5.87
N ALA A 82 17.61 18.63 5.36
CA ALA A 82 17.04 19.10 4.10
C ALA A 82 16.36 20.47 4.23
N ARG A 83 16.49 21.18 5.36
CA ARG A 83 16.02 22.57 5.50
C ARG A 83 16.94 23.60 4.81
N VAL A 84 17.38 23.25 3.60
CA VAL A 84 18.33 24.04 2.80
C VAL A 84 17.69 24.46 1.49
N LYS A 85 18.00 25.70 1.09
CA LYS A 85 17.60 26.28 -0.18
C LYS A 85 18.73 26.11 -1.20
N ASP A 86 18.63 25.07 -2.03
CA ASP A 86 19.65 24.80 -3.05
C ASP A 86 19.55 25.75 -4.25
N ALA A 87 20.71 26.06 -4.84
CA ALA A 87 20.77 26.77 -6.12
C ALA A 87 20.12 25.94 -7.23
N GLY A 88 19.33 26.57 -8.10
CA GLY A 88 18.63 25.89 -9.20
C GLY A 88 17.31 25.21 -8.83
N VAL A 89 17.00 25.02 -7.54
CA VAL A 89 15.68 24.55 -7.09
C VAL A 89 14.81 25.76 -6.75
N ARG A 90 13.48 25.70 -6.98
CA ARG A 90 12.55 26.82 -6.72
C ARG A 90 12.15 26.99 -5.26
N TRP A 91 12.16 25.92 -4.48
CA TRP A 91 11.85 25.93 -3.04
C TRP A 91 12.96 25.29 -2.21
N GLN A 92 12.83 25.33 -0.89
CA GLN A 92 13.68 24.60 0.05
C GLN A 92 13.47 23.10 -0.13
N ARG A 93 14.53 22.30 0.02
CA ARG A 93 14.51 20.84 -0.26
C ARG A 93 13.43 20.09 0.51
N GLY A 94 13.34 20.33 1.83
CA GLY A 94 12.28 19.77 2.67
C GLY A 94 10.87 20.18 2.23
N VAL A 95 10.69 21.43 1.77
CA VAL A 95 9.40 21.89 1.24
C VAL A 95 9.05 21.18 -0.07
N THR A 96 10.03 20.96 -0.94
CA THR A 96 9.85 20.18 -2.18
C THR A 96 9.48 18.73 -1.87
N ALA A 97 10.10 18.12 -0.85
CA ALA A 97 9.78 16.77 -0.40
C ALA A 97 8.34 16.64 0.13
N LEU A 98 7.87 17.59 0.95
CA LEU A 98 6.47 17.63 1.39
C LEU A 98 5.50 17.86 0.21
N GLY A 99 5.89 18.72 -0.73
CA GLY A 99 5.15 18.94 -1.97
C GLY A 99 5.04 17.67 -2.81
N LEU A 100 6.10 16.86 -2.85
CA LEU A 100 6.11 15.54 -3.50
C LEU A 100 5.15 14.57 -2.82
N VAL A 101 5.18 14.45 -1.50
CA VAL A 101 4.23 13.60 -0.74
C VAL A 101 2.79 14.00 -1.06
N LEU A 102 2.48 15.30 -0.99
CA LEU A 102 1.14 15.80 -1.32
C LEU A 102 0.76 15.53 -2.79
N CYS A 103 1.71 15.68 -3.71
CA CYS A 103 1.52 15.37 -5.12
C CYS A 103 1.19 13.89 -5.33
N LEU A 104 1.96 12.99 -4.72
CA LEU A 104 1.75 11.55 -4.81
C LEU A 104 0.40 11.15 -4.22
N VAL A 105 0.04 11.63 -3.03
CA VAL A 105 -1.29 11.37 -2.43
C VAL A 105 -2.40 11.79 -3.38
N ARG A 106 -2.33 13.01 -3.94
CA ARG A 106 -3.35 13.53 -4.87
C ARG A 106 -3.43 12.72 -6.16
N ARG A 107 -2.28 12.42 -6.79
CA ARG A 107 -2.23 11.76 -8.09
C ARG A 107 -2.60 10.29 -7.98
N LEU A 108 -2.09 9.58 -6.97
CA LEU A 108 -2.44 8.18 -6.75
C LEU A 108 -3.91 8.02 -6.37
N SER A 109 -4.48 8.92 -5.54
CA SER A 109 -5.93 8.93 -5.27
C SER A 109 -6.76 9.09 -6.53
N ALA A 110 -6.30 9.91 -7.48
CA ALA A 110 -7.01 10.16 -8.74
C ALA A 110 -6.84 9.02 -9.76
N TRP A 111 -5.71 8.31 -9.73
CA TRP A 111 -5.41 7.24 -10.68
C TRP A 111 -5.93 5.88 -10.24
N LEU A 112 -5.93 5.59 -8.94
CA LEU A 112 -6.30 4.30 -8.36
C LEU A 112 -7.69 4.34 -7.73
N THR A 113 -8.68 4.86 -8.46
CA THR A 113 -10.05 5.08 -7.96
C THR A 113 -10.82 3.80 -7.67
N ALA A 114 -10.44 2.68 -8.28
CA ALA A 114 -11.04 1.36 -8.07
C ALA A 114 -10.44 0.60 -6.88
N GLU A 115 -9.42 1.15 -6.23
CA GLU A 115 -8.71 0.53 -5.11
C GLU A 115 -9.10 1.16 -3.77
N ASP A 116 -9.06 0.37 -2.70
CA ASP A 116 -9.21 0.85 -1.32
C ASP A 116 -7.83 1.35 -0.85
N LEU A 117 -7.58 2.64 -1.11
CA LEU A 117 -6.32 3.31 -0.83
C LEU A 117 -6.27 3.87 0.60
N ARG A 118 -5.19 3.55 1.30
CA ARG A 118 -4.81 4.21 2.56
C ARG A 118 -3.41 4.79 2.48
N PHE A 119 -3.31 6.08 2.75
CA PHE A 119 -2.04 6.79 2.85
C PHE A 119 -1.65 6.97 4.31
N ARG A 120 -0.41 6.67 4.65
CA ARG A 120 0.14 6.90 5.98
C ARG A 120 1.34 7.81 5.87
N VAL A 121 1.32 8.95 6.54
CA VAL A 121 2.46 9.85 6.63
C VAL A 121 3.02 9.74 8.04
N ILE A 122 4.17 9.08 8.18
CA ILE A 122 4.76 8.76 9.47
C ILE A 122 6.01 9.61 9.66
N PHE A 123 6.07 10.31 10.78
CA PHE A 123 7.25 11.07 11.20
C PHE A 123 8.02 10.25 12.23
N VAL A 124 9.25 9.86 11.88
CA VAL A 124 10.10 9.01 12.72
C VAL A 124 10.87 9.88 13.71
N GLN A 125 10.90 9.47 14.98
CA GLN A 125 11.66 10.14 16.04
C GLN A 125 13.16 9.88 15.87
N ASP A 126 13.99 10.77 16.41
CA ASP A 126 15.42 10.53 16.49
C ASP A 126 15.77 9.49 17.58
N ALA A 127 17.03 9.06 17.63
CA ALA A 127 17.50 8.09 18.63
C ALA A 127 17.36 8.57 20.09
N LYS A 128 17.08 9.86 20.32
CA LYS A 128 16.84 10.46 21.63
C LYS A 128 15.34 10.62 21.93
N GLY A 129 14.46 10.16 21.03
CA GLY A 129 13.00 10.32 21.13
C GLY A 129 12.50 11.73 20.82
N LEU A 130 13.34 12.59 20.24
CA LEU A 130 12.93 13.92 19.79
C LEU A 130 12.25 13.83 18.42
N ALA A 131 11.28 14.71 18.18
CA ALA A 131 10.60 14.86 16.91
C ALA A 131 11.11 16.12 16.16
N PRO A 132 12.23 16.04 15.43
CA PRO A 132 12.82 17.21 14.79
C PRO A 132 11.94 17.81 13.67
N LEU A 133 11.00 17.01 13.15
CA LEU A 133 10.08 17.35 12.06
C LEU A 133 8.67 17.75 12.53
N GLU A 134 8.52 18.22 13.76
CA GLU A 134 7.20 18.52 14.34
C GLU A 134 6.43 19.62 13.58
N ALA A 135 7.14 20.61 13.05
CA ALA A 135 6.54 21.67 12.24
C ALA A 135 6.01 21.12 10.90
N GLU A 136 6.78 20.24 10.24
CA GLU A 136 6.40 19.55 9.03
C GLU A 136 5.23 18.60 9.26
N ARG A 137 5.17 17.94 10.43
CA ARG A 137 4.02 17.13 10.86
C ARG A 137 2.75 17.96 10.93
N GLY A 138 2.79 19.10 11.63
CA GLY A 138 1.65 20.01 11.70
C GLY A 138 1.20 20.52 10.32
N LEU A 139 2.16 20.78 9.42
CA LEU A 139 1.84 21.17 8.03
C LEU A 139 1.16 20.04 7.26
N CYS A 140 1.65 18.80 7.36
CA CYS A 140 1.01 17.63 6.75
C CYS A 140 -0.40 17.40 7.29
N GLU A 141 -0.62 17.56 8.59
CA GLU A 141 -1.95 17.46 9.20
C GLU A 141 -2.95 18.46 8.63
N LEU A 142 -2.50 19.69 8.37
CA LEU A 142 -3.30 20.73 7.76
C LEU A 142 -3.57 20.45 6.27
N LEU A 143 -2.51 20.12 5.51
CA LEU A 143 -2.60 19.91 4.05
C LEU A 143 -3.40 18.65 3.69
N LEU A 144 -3.38 17.63 4.55
CA LEU A 144 -4.08 16.36 4.35
C LEU A 144 -5.43 16.29 5.08
N ARG A 145 -5.91 17.39 5.66
CA ARG A 145 -7.14 17.43 6.48
C ARG A 145 -8.34 16.77 5.80
N GLU A 146 -8.57 17.02 4.52
CA GLU A 146 -9.71 16.45 3.80
C GLU A 146 -9.61 14.94 3.61
N TRP A 147 -8.42 14.42 3.28
CA TRP A 147 -8.17 12.98 3.17
C TRP A 147 -8.27 12.29 4.53
N ARG A 148 -7.80 12.94 5.60
CA ARG A 148 -7.96 12.46 6.98
C ARG A 148 -9.43 12.38 7.39
N ALA A 149 -10.22 13.41 7.07
CA ALA A 149 -11.65 13.42 7.35
C ALA A 149 -12.41 12.30 6.62
N ARG A 150 -11.92 11.88 5.44
CA ARG A 150 -12.45 10.74 4.68
C ARG A 150 -11.91 9.38 5.13
N GLY A 151 -10.95 9.34 6.05
CA GLY A 151 -10.28 8.11 6.48
C GLY A 151 -9.33 7.50 5.44
N THR A 152 -8.95 8.25 4.41
CA THR A 152 -8.03 7.79 3.36
C THR A 152 -6.57 8.16 3.63
N ALA A 153 -6.31 9.12 4.53
CA ALA A 153 -4.95 9.46 4.96
C ALA A 153 -4.86 9.54 6.49
N GLU A 154 -3.70 9.18 7.03
CA GLU A 154 -3.36 9.31 8.44
C GLU A 154 -1.99 9.98 8.57
N VAL A 155 -1.82 10.81 9.60
CA VAL A 155 -0.53 11.39 9.97
C VAL A 155 -0.18 10.84 11.36
N LEU A 156 0.94 10.15 11.46
CA LEU A 156 1.35 9.38 12.64
C LEU A 156 2.79 9.70 13.03
N THR A 157 3.18 9.27 14.23
CA THR A 157 4.56 9.31 14.71
C THR A 157 5.01 7.90 15.07
N ALA A 158 6.25 7.56 14.74
CA ALA A 158 6.86 6.28 15.10
C ALA A 158 8.17 6.50 15.89
N PRO A 159 8.51 5.62 16.83
CA PRO A 159 9.74 5.74 17.62
C PRO A 159 11.00 5.52 16.76
N ASP A 160 10.94 4.60 15.81
CA ASP A 160 12.03 4.24 14.94
C ASP A 160 11.50 3.69 13.61
N VAL A 161 12.42 3.45 12.67
CA VAL A 161 12.09 2.92 11.34
C VAL A 161 11.71 1.44 11.37
N ASP A 162 12.21 0.68 12.34
CA ASP A 162 11.92 -0.74 12.48
C ASP A 162 10.46 -0.97 12.89
N ALA A 163 9.90 -0.10 13.73
CA ALA A 163 8.48 -0.07 14.06
C ALA A 163 7.61 0.17 12.81
N VAL A 164 8.02 1.11 11.95
CA VAL A 164 7.34 1.38 10.67
C VAL A 164 7.36 0.14 9.77
N LEU A 165 8.52 -0.49 9.61
CA LEU A 165 8.66 -1.68 8.78
C LEU A 165 7.92 -2.89 9.36
N SER A 166 7.91 -3.05 10.68
CA SER A 166 7.17 -4.12 11.36
C SER A 166 5.67 -3.97 11.14
N GLU A 167 5.13 -2.75 11.27
CA GLU A 167 3.72 -2.48 10.99
C GLU A 167 3.38 -2.69 9.50
N ALA A 168 4.23 -2.22 8.59
CA ALA A 168 4.09 -2.45 7.15
C ALA A 168 4.07 -3.95 6.83
N SER A 169 4.98 -4.73 7.43
CA SER A 169 5.07 -6.18 7.26
C SER A 169 3.82 -6.89 7.78
N ALA A 170 3.25 -6.45 8.89
CA ALA A 170 1.98 -6.98 9.40
C ALA A 170 0.80 -6.69 8.45
N ALA A 171 0.78 -5.50 7.85
CA ALA A 171 -0.26 -5.08 6.90
C ALA A 171 -0.24 -5.87 5.57
N THR A 172 0.91 -6.46 5.17
CA THR A 172 1.02 -7.28 3.95
C THR A 172 0.08 -8.48 3.92
N LYS A 173 -0.43 -8.92 5.08
CA LYS A 173 -1.41 -10.01 5.17
C LYS A 173 -2.77 -9.64 4.57
N ARG A 174 -3.10 -8.35 4.49
CA ARG A 174 -4.45 -7.85 4.15
C ARG A 174 -4.47 -6.82 3.02
N ALA A 175 -3.31 -6.35 2.58
CA ALA A 175 -3.17 -5.32 1.56
C ALA A 175 -1.82 -5.44 0.84
N ARG A 176 -1.71 -4.89 -0.37
CA ARG A 176 -0.41 -4.54 -0.96
C ARG A 176 0.15 -3.34 -0.18
N VAL A 177 1.39 -3.42 0.25
CA VAL A 177 2.03 -2.40 1.09
C VAL A 177 3.30 -1.89 0.41
N ASP A 178 3.35 -0.58 0.23
CA ASP A 178 4.52 0.12 -0.29
C ASP A 178 4.97 1.17 0.76
N VAL A 179 6.28 1.22 1.03
CA VAL A 179 6.90 2.14 1.99
C VAL A 179 7.91 3.00 1.24
N LEU A 180 7.69 4.32 1.25
CA LEU A 180 8.64 5.32 0.78
C LEU A 180 9.34 5.96 1.98
N LEU A 181 10.63 5.69 2.13
CA LEU A 181 11.51 6.32 3.10
C LEU A 181 12.07 7.62 2.50
N LEU A 182 11.94 8.73 3.22
CA LEU A 182 12.53 10.01 2.87
C LEU A 182 13.61 10.34 3.90
N ASP A 183 14.87 10.34 3.47
CA ASP A 183 16.03 10.65 4.29
C ASP A 183 16.81 11.84 3.72
N ALA A 184 17.71 12.42 4.51
CA ALA A 184 18.75 13.34 4.05
C ALA A 184 20.15 12.94 4.54
N ALA A 185 20.29 11.77 5.16
CA ALA A 185 21.54 11.21 5.62
C ALA A 185 22.44 10.89 4.43
N ARG A 186 23.70 11.32 4.50
CA ARG A 186 24.70 10.94 3.50
C ARG A 186 24.94 9.43 3.58
N GLN A 187 24.42 8.69 2.60
CA GLN A 187 24.67 7.29 2.21
C GLN A 187 25.05 6.28 3.31
N GLY A 188 24.28 5.18 3.41
CA GLY A 188 24.72 3.92 4.03
C GLY A 188 23.96 3.48 5.28
N ALA A 189 23.08 4.31 5.85
CA ALA A 189 22.31 3.93 7.04
C ALA A 189 21.23 2.86 6.74
N HIS A 190 20.68 2.85 5.52
CA HIS A 190 19.50 2.05 5.17
C HIS A 190 19.81 0.76 4.40
N ASP A 191 21.06 0.52 3.99
CA ASP A 191 21.46 -0.67 3.23
C ASP A 191 21.41 -1.96 4.07
N ALA A 192 21.42 -1.84 5.40
CA ALA A 192 21.29 -2.96 6.33
C ALA A 192 19.83 -3.26 6.74
N MET A 193 18.85 -2.51 6.24
CA MET A 193 17.46 -2.67 6.64
C MET A 193 16.89 -3.99 6.13
N LYS A 194 16.37 -4.81 7.05
CA LYS A 194 15.68 -6.06 6.72
C LYS A 194 14.18 -5.81 6.65
N ALA A 195 13.69 -5.51 5.44
CA ALA A 195 12.26 -5.48 5.18
C ALA A 195 11.73 -6.87 4.74
N ASP A 196 10.47 -7.16 5.03
CA ASP A 196 9.76 -8.30 4.45
C ASP A 196 9.77 -8.17 2.92
N PRO A 197 10.12 -9.22 2.16
CA PRO A 197 10.18 -9.17 0.70
C PRO A 197 8.84 -8.85 0.01
N ARG A 198 7.72 -8.90 0.75
CA ARG A 198 6.39 -8.53 0.26
C ARG A 198 6.09 -7.03 0.39
N VAL A 199 6.91 -6.28 1.12
CA VAL A 199 6.80 -4.82 1.21
C VAL A 199 7.59 -4.20 0.07
N GLY A 200 6.94 -3.40 -0.77
CA GLY A 200 7.63 -2.57 -1.76
C GLY A 200 8.38 -1.45 -1.07
N LEU A 201 9.71 -1.51 -1.00
CA LEU A 201 10.51 -0.52 -0.29
C LEU A 201 11.18 0.44 -1.28
N HIS A 202 10.90 1.73 -1.12
CA HIS A 202 11.46 2.82 -1.91
C HIS A 202 12.20 3.76 -0.99
N LEU A 203 13.39 4.21 -1.40
CA LEU A 203 14.21 5.18 -0.69
C LEU A 203 14.39 6.42 -1.56
N LEU A 204 14.09 7.58 -1.00
CA LEU A 204 14.34 8.88 -1.60
C LEU A 204 15.41 9.59 -0.76
N ASP A 205 16.64 9.60 -1.29
CA ASP A 205 17.80 10.27 -0.69
C ASP A 205 17.78 11.76 -1.06
N LEU A 206 17.67 12.60 -0.03
CA LEU A 206 17.64 14.05 -0.11
C LEU A 206 18.88 14.70 0.50
N SER A 207 20.02 13.99 0.55
CA SER A 207 21.29 14.51 1.06
C SER A 207 21.92 15.58 0.14
N GLY A 208 21.55 15.59 -1.15
CA GLY A 208 22.01 16.55 -2.17
C GLY A 208 20.90 17.41 -2.80
N PRO A 209 21.26 18.37 -3.68
CA PRO A 209 20.31 19.25 -4.37
C PRO A 209 19.41 18.50 -5.36
N GLY A 210 19.93 17.42 -5.97
CA GLY A 210 19.17 16.48 -6.78
C GLY A 210 18.82 15.24 -5.94
N PRO A 211 17.53 14.87 -5.85
CA PRO A 211 17.11 13.68 -5.12
C PRO A 211 17.57 12.41 -5.85
N ARG A 212 17.80 11.33 -5.11
CA ARG A 212 18.13 10.02 -5.67
C ARG A 212 17.11 8.99 -5.23
N VAL A 213 16.56 8.24 -6.17
CA VAL A 213 15.61 7.17 -5.90
C VAL A 213 16.34 5.83 -5.93
N ARG A 214 16.09 5.00 -4.92
CA ARG A 214 16.54 3.60 -4.87
C ARG A 214 15.35 2.72 -4.54
N ILE A 215 15.11 1.70 -5.36
CA ILE A 215 14.06 0.70 -5.11
C ILE A 215 14.74 -0.51 -4.49
N LEU A 216 14.43 -0.77 -3.21
CA LEU A 216 14.97 -1.88 -2.44
C LEU A 216 13.98 -3.05 -2.54
N GLY A 217 14.41 -4.19 -3.08
CA GLY A 217 13.57 -5.40 -3.14
C GLY A 217 13.06 -5.82 -4.53
N SER A 218 13.54 -5.24 -5.62
CA SER A 218 13.31 -5.85 -6.95
C SER A 218 14.06 -7.19 -7.05
N ARG A 219 13.37 -8.22 -7.55
CA ARG A 219 13.86 -9.61 -7.69
C ARG A 219 15.33 -9.67 -8.10
N ALA A 220 16.10 -10.41 -7.30
CA ALA A 220 17.45 -10.93 -7.52
C ALA A 220 18.14 -10.52 -8.84
N GLY A 221 19.13 -9.62 -8.76
CA GLY A 221 20.16 -9.47 -9.79
C GLY A 221 20.62 -8.03 -10.05
N ALA A 222 19.85 -7.01 -9.68
CA ALA A 222 20.29 -5.64 -9.79
C ALA A 222 21.07 -5.25 -8.52
N SER A 223 22.40 -5.17 -8.64
CA SER A 223 23.21 -4.46 -7.63
C SER A 223 22.60 -3.07 -7.42
N PRO A 224 22.51 -2.56 -6.18
CA PRO A 224 22.05 -1.20 -5.95
C PRO A 224 23.10 -0.24 -6.51
N THR A 225 23.04 0.05 -7.80
CA THR A 225 23.84 1.10 -8.39
C THR A 225 23.42 2.40 -7.71
N PRO A 226 24.37 3.21 -7.20
CA PRO A 226 24.05 4.57 -6.81
C PRO A 226 23.46 5.25 -8.05
N THR A 227 22.16 5.54 -8.03
CA THR A 227 21.53 6.28 -9.11
C THR A 227 22.14 7.67 -9.09
N GLU A 228 23.00 7.96 -10.08
CA GLU A 228 23.46 9.33 -10.34
C GLU A 228 22.24 10.26 -10.46
N PRO A 229 22.38 11.54 -10.11
CA PRO A 229 21.28 12.49 -10.31
C PRO A 229 20.78 12.40 -11.76
N LEU A 230 19.46 12.28 -11.93
CA LEU A 230 18.80 12.03 -13.21
C LEU A 230 19.04 13.12 -14.27
N SER A 231 19.46 14.32 -13.84
CA SER A 231 19.83 15.46 -14.68
C SER A 231 20.81 16.38 -13.96
N ASP A 232 21.67 17.05 -14.71
CA ASP A 232 22.54 18.14 -14.24
C ASP A 232 21.74 19.34 -13.68
N ASN A 233 20.48 19.48 -14.09
CA ASN A 233 19.56 20.47 -13.56
C ASN A 233 18.84 19.90 -12.31
N PRO A 234 19.05 20.49 -11.11
CA PRO A 234 18.43 19.99 -9.88
C PRO A 234 16.90 19.88 -9.95
N TRP A 235 16.24 20.82 -10.63
CA TRP A 235 14.78 20.80 -10.76
C TRP A 235 14.29 19.66 -11.65
N GLU A 236 15.01 19.34 -12.72
CA GLU A 236 14.69 18.20 -13.57
C GLU A 236 14.88 16.89 -12.81
N SER A 237 15.95 16.79 -12.00
CA SER A 237 16.16 15.64 -11.11
C SER A 237 14.98 15.43 -10.16
N TRP A 238 14.40 16.49 -9.58
CA TRP A 238 13.19 16.41 -8.77
C TRP A 238 11.98 15.88 -9.55
N THR A 239 11.77 16.37 -10.77
CA THR A 239 10.65 15.92 -11.61
C THR A 239 10.82 14.46 -12.07
N GLY A 240 12.06 14.06 -12.36
CA GLY A 240 12.41 12.68 -12.72
C GLY A 240 12.17 11.72 -11.55
N ALA A 241 12.67 12.05 -10.35
CA ALA A 241 12.45 11.27 -9.14
C ALA A 241 10.97 11.11 -8.82
N ALA A 242 10.17 12.18 -8.96
CA ALA A 242 8.72 12.12 -8.76
C ALA A 242 8.03 11.14 -9.72
N LEU A 243 8.43 11.14 -11.00
CA LEU A 243 7.89 10.25 -12.01
C LEU A 243 8.31 8.80 -11.77
N GLU A 244 9.57 8.57 -11.40
CA GLU A 244 10.09 7.25 -11.07
C GLU A 244 9.35 6.63 -9.88
N LEU A 245 9.16 7.40 -8.81
CA LEU A 245 8.38 6.99 -7.65
C LEU A 245 6.92 6.69 -8.00
N ALA A 246 6.29 7.57 -8.80
CA ALA A 246 4.92 7.34 -9.25
C ALA A 246 4.80 6.04 -10.06
N ARG A 247 5.80 5.72 -10.91
CA ARG A 247 5.83 4.45 -11.66
C ARG A 247 6.05 3.24 -10.76
N GLY A 248 6.88 3.37 -9.73
CA GLY A 248 7.11 2.30 -8.75
C GLY A 248 5.89 1.96 -7.90
N LEU A 249 5.04 2.96 -7.62
CA LEU A 249 3.86 2.82 -6.76
C LEU A 249 2.58 2.37 -7.49
N LEU A 250 2.56 2.42 -8.83
CA LEU A 250 1.47 1.88 -9.65
C LEU A 250 1.51 0.34 -9.69
#